data_AF-A0A534PW26-F1
#
_entry.id   AF-A0A534PW26-F1
#
_cell.length_a   1.000
_cell.length_b   1.000
_cell.length_c   1.000
_cell.angle_alpha   90.00
_cell.angle_beta   90.00
_cell.angle_gamma   90.00
#
_symmetry.space_group_name_H-M   'P 1'
#
loop_
_entity.id
_entity.type
_entity.pdbx_description
1 polymer ?
#
loop_
_entity_poly.entity_id
_entity_poly.type
_entity_poly.pdbx_seq_one_letter_code
_entity_poly.pdbx_strand_id
1 'polypeptide(L)'
;MDFVLPKPPTLPGSHLFFYILGGTVFLLLCLAAWDVFQRKQTLRHNFPIVAWVRYILESQREKIQQYFIETPRSARPFNLRQREWIYRSSKNLPSALGFGTDLDVMAP
;
A
#
# COMPACT_ATOMS: atom_id res chain seq x y z
N MET A 1 18.74 -35.38 49.55
CA MET A 1 18.46 -33.93 49.52
C MET A 1 17.98 -33.67 48.12
N ASP A 2 16.68 -33.75 47.91
CA ASP A 2 16.12 -33.78 46.54
C ASP A 2 15.56 -32.40 46.28
N PHE A 3 16.39 -31.56 45.67
CA PHE A 3 16.02 -30.20 45.26
C PHE A 3 15.06 -30.29 44.07
N VAL A 4 13.77 -30.47 44.38
CA VAL A 4 12.69 -30.42 43.39
C VAL A 4 12.45 -28.96 43.03
N LEU A 5 12.85 -28.57 41.81
CA LEU A 5 12.58 -27.25 41.27
C LEU A 5 11.05 -27.00 41.25
N PRO A 6 10.56 -25.85 41.76
CA PRO A 6 9.15 -25.53 41.70
C PRO A 6 8.71 -25.39 40.24
N LYS A 7 7.70 -26.17 39.84
CA LYS A 7 7.06 -26.02 38.51
C LYS A 7 6.56 -24.58 38.39
N PRO A 8 6.96 -23.83 37.35
CA PRO A 8 6.54 -22.44 37.22
C PRO A 8 5.01 -22.34 37.09
N PRO A 9 4.38 -21.31 37.67
CA PRO A 9 2.94 -21.13 37.59
C PRO A 9 2.53 -20.94 36.12
N THR A 10 1.87 -21.96 35.57
CA THR A 10 1.31 -21.89 34.22
C THR A 10 0.01 -21.10 34.28
N LEU A 11 0.04 -19.85 33.81
CA LEU A 11 -1.14 -19.00 33.69
C LEU A 11 -2.19 -19.69 32.79
N PRO A 12 -3.42 -19.92 33.26
CA PRO A 12 -4.47 -20.58 32.49
C PRO A 12 -4.94 -19.64 31.37
N GLY A 13 -4.36 -19.80 30.17
CA GLY A 13 -4.72 -19.00 28.99
C GLY A 13 -3.61 -18.86 27.94
N SER A 14 -2.35 -19.15 28.28
CA SER A 14 -1.21 -19.01 27.36
C SER A 14 -1.30 -19.94 26.14
N HIS A 15 -1.85 -21.16 26.31
CA HIS A 15 -1.94 -22.14 25.24
C HIS A 15 -2.91 -21.73 24.12
N LEU A 16 -3.99 -20.99 24.45
CA LEU A 16 -4.94 -20.48 23.46
C LEU A 16 -4.27 -19.50 22.50
N PHE A 17 -3.37 -18.65 23.00
CA PHE A 17 -2.58 -17.74 22.16
C PHE A 17 -1.74 -18.52 21.14
N PHE A 18 -1.07 -19.60 21.56
CA PHE A 18 -0.29 -20.44 20.65
C PHE A 18 -1.16 -21.20 19.64
N TYR A 19 -2.35 -21.65 20.01
CA TYR A 19 -3.29 -22.29 19.07
C TYR A 19 -3.85 -21.30 18.05
N ILE A 20 -4.19 -20.08 18.46
CA ILE A 20 -4.67 -19.03 17.54
C ILE A 20 -3.55 -18.59 16.60
N LEU A 21 -2.35 -18.36 17.14
CA LEU A 21 -1.18 -17.98 16.36
C LEU A 21 -0.80 -19.10 15.38
N GLY A 22 -0.73 -20.35 15.85
CA GLY A 22 -0.42 -21.51 15.04
C GLY A 22 -1.46 -21.77 13.95
N GLY A 23 -2.75 -21.65 14.27
CA GLY A 23 -3.84 -21.79 13.31
C GLY A 23 -3.82 -20.71 12.23
N THR A 24 -3.53 -19.47 12.59
CA THR A 24 -3.39 -18.35 11.63
C THR A 24 -2.21 -18.58 10.68
N VAL A 25 -1.06 -18.99 11.22
CA VAL A 25 0.14 -19.30 10.42
C VAL A 25 -0.11 -20.49 9.50
N PHE A 26 -0.79 -21.53 9.99
CA PHE A 26 -1.13 -22.72 9.21
C PHE A 26 -2.08 -22.39 8.05
N LEU A 27 -3.10 -21.56 8.29
CA LEU A 27 -4.06 -21.15 7.27
C LEU A 27 -3.38 -20.31 6.16
N LEU A 28 -2.46 -19.42 6.53
CA LEU A 28 -1.64 -18.67 5.57
C LEU A 28 -0.71 -19.58 4.75
N LEU A 29 -0.12 -20.59 5.38
CA LEU A 29 0.71 -21.59 4.69
C LEU A 29 -0.10 -22.44 3.70
N CYS A 30 -1.30 -22.88 4.07
CA CYS A 30 -2.20 -23.60 3.16
C CYS A 30 -2.61 -22.74 1.97
N LEU A 31 -2.94 -21.46 2.20
CA LEU A 31 -3.28 -20.53 1.13
C LEU A 31 -2.09 -20.29 0.19
N ALA A 32 -0.89 -20.11 0.75
CA ALA A 32 0.35 -19.97 -0.01
C ALA A 32 0.66 -21.24 -0.82
N ALA A 33 0.49 -22.42 -0.23
CA ALA A 33 0.65 -23.69 -0.92
C ALA A 33 -0.35 -23.83 -2.08
N TRP A 34 -1.63 -23.45 -1.86
CA TRP A 34 -2.63 -23.44 -2.92
C TRP A 34 -2.25 -22.48 -4.05
N ASP A 35 -1.80 -21.26 -3.74
CA ASP A 35 -1.36 -20.26 -4.73
C ASP A 35 -0.14 -20.75 -5.52
N VAL A 36 0.74 -21.57 -4.91
CA VAL A 36 1.84 -22.27 -5.59
C VAL A 36 1.29 -23.32 -6.57
N PHE A 37 0.31 -24.13 -6.20
CA PHE A 37 -0.24 -25.15 -7.11
C PHE A 37 -1.06 -24.57 -8.28
N GLN A 38 -1.44 -23.29 -8.21
CA GLN A 38 -2.18 -22.60 -9.27
C GLN A 38 -1.31 -22.36 -10.52
N ARG A 39 -1.30 -23.31 -11.46
CA ARG A 39 -0.48 -23.34 -12.71
C ARG A 39 -0.71 -22.20 -13.73
N LYS A 40 -1.51 -21.18 -13.41
CA LYS A 40 -1.89 -20.12 -14.35
C LYS A 40 -0.84 -19.01 -14.48
N GLN A 41 0.05 -18.84 -13.50
CA GLN A 41 1.15 -17.85 -13.53
C GLN A 41 2.45 -18.44 -12.97
N THR A 42 3.42 -18.71 -13.85
CA THR A 42 4.73 -19.30 -13.53
C THR A 42 5.52 -18.53 -12.45
N LEU A 43 5.28 -17.21 -12.34
CA LEU A 43 5.95 -16.35 -11.37
C LEU A 43 5.45 -16.56 -9.92
N ARG A 44 4.13 -16.80 -9.73
CA ARG A 44 3.54 -17.10 -8.41
C ARG A 44 3.93 -18.49 -7.90
N HIS A 45 4.15 -19.42 -8.83
CA HIS A 45 4.58 -20.78 -8.55
C HIS A 45 5.99 -20.82 -7.93
N ASN A 46 6.94 -20.09 -8.50
CA ASN A 46 8.34 -20.17 -8.07
C ASN A 46 8.68 -19.25 -6.88
N PHE A 47 7.93 -18.16 -6.71
CA PHE A 47 8.17 -17.18 -5.66
C PHE A 47 6.86 -16.64 -5.05
N PRO A 48 6.11 -17.44 -4.28
CA PRO A 48 4.81 -17.03 -3.73
C PRO A 48 4.91 -15.76 -2.86
N ILE A 49 5.96 -15.67 -2.02
CA ILE A 49 6.17 -14.53 -1.13
C ILE A 49 6.59 -13.27 -1.92
N VAL A 50 7.52 -13.41 -2.86
CA VAL A 50 8.01 -12.27 -3.68
C VAL A 50 6.91 -11.77 -4.61
N ALA A 51 6.05 -12.65 -5.12
CA ALA A 51 4.90 -12.28 -5.93
C ALA A 51 3.93 -11.40 -5.13
N TRP A 52 3.61 -11.76 -3.88
CA TRP A 52 2.77 -10.95 -3.00
C TRP A 52 3.37 -9.58 -2.70
N VAL A 53 4.65 -9.53 -2.34
CA VAL A 53 5.36 -8.27 -2.11
C VAL A 53 5.33 -7.39 -3.36
N ARG A 54 5.58 -7.98 -4.54
CA ARG A 54 5.50 -7.27 -5.82
C ARG A 54 4.10 -6.72 -6.09
N TYR A 55 3.05 -7.50 -5.87
CA TYR A 55 1.67 -7.04 -6.08
C TYR A 55 1.32 -5.87 -5.17
N ILE A 56 1.72 -5.92 -3.90
CA ILE A 56 1.52 -4.81 -2.96
C ILE A 56 2.28 -3.59 -3.46
N LEU A 57 3.56 -3.72 -3.80
CA LEU A 57 4.39 -2.60 -4.26
C LEU A 57 3.87 -1.98 -5.58
N GLU A 58 3.41 -2.79 -6.53
CA GLU A 58 2.85 -2.30 -7.80
C GLU A 58 1.57 -1.47 -7.55
N SER A 59 0.69 -1.92 -6.66
CA SER A 59 -0.54 -1.17 -6.33
C SER A 59 -0.26 0.19 -5.69
N GLN A 60 0.86 0.32 -4.98
CA GLN A 60 1.26 1.55 -4.33
C GLN A 60 1.98 2.50 -5.29
N ARG A 61 2.72 1.96 -6.28
CA ARG A 61 3.41 2.72 -7.31
C ARG A 61 2.46 3.64 -8.08
N GLU A 62 1.32 3.14 -8.55
CA GLU A 62 0.36 3.94 -9.32
C GLU A 62 -0.14 5.16 -8.52
N LYS A 63 -0.49 4.95 -7.24
CA LYS A 63 -0.97 6.01 -6.35
C LYS A 63 0.14 7.02 -6.05
N ILE A 64 1.35 6.57 -5.74
CA ILE A 64 2.50 7.45 -5.50
C ILE A 64 2.76 8.31 -6.73
N GLN A 65 2.69 7.72 -7.92
CA GLN A 65 2.91 8.45 -9.16
C GLN A 65 1.81 9.49 -9.44
N GLN A 66 0.57 9.17 -9.13
CA GLN A 66 -0.58 10.05 -9.34
C GLN A 66 -0.67 11.21 -8.32
N TYR A 67 -0.21 11.03 -7.08
CA TYR A 67 -0.37 12.04 -6.02
C TYR A 67 0.91 12.79 -5.65
N PHE A 68 2.08 12.14 -5.72
CA PHE A 68 3.35 12.74 -5.32
C PHE A 68 4.19 13.21 -6.51
N ILE A 69 4.11 12.54 -7.66
CA ILE A 69 4.96 12.82 -8.82
C ILE A 69 4.19 13.62 -9.88
N GLU A 70 2.90 13.33 -10.09
CA GLU A 70 2.05 14.13 -10.96
C GLU A 70 1.88 15.53 -10.38
N THR A 71 2.60 16.47 -10.98
CA THR A 71 2.41 17.88 -10.73
C THR A 71 1.03 18.27 -11.26
N PRO A 72 0.27 19.20 -10.65
CA PRO A 72 -1.00 19.69 -11.21
C PRO A 72 -0.90 20.19 -12.67
N ARG A 73 0.33 20.47 -13.15
CA ARG A 73 0.70 20.79 -14.53
C ARG A 73 0.86 19.60 -15.49
N SER A 74 1.17 18.39 -15.03
CA SER A 74 1.43 17.22 -15.89
C SER A 74 0.17 16.41 -16.21
N ALA A 75 -0.97 16.75 -15.62
CA ALA A 75 -2.25 16.13 -15.90
C ALA A 75 -2.66 16.36 -17.37
N ARG A 76 -2.63 15.30 -18.19
CA ARG A 76 -3.20 15.27 -19.54
C ARG A 76 -4.70 14.92 -19.47
N PRO A 77 -5.57 15.42 -20.35
CA PRO A 77 -5.35 16.47 -21.35
C PRO A 77 -5.50 17.91 -20.81
N PHE A 78 -6.00 18.11 -19.58
CA PHE A 78 -6.23 19.43 -18.99
C PHE A 78 -5.61 19.58 -17.59
N ASN A 79 -4.84 20.64 -17.42
CA ASN A 79 -4.18 21.04 -16.17
C ASN A 79 -5.21 21.50 -15.12
N LEU A 80 -4.92 21.31 -13.83
CA LEU A 80 -5.79 21.73 -12.72
C LEU A 80 -6.18 23.22 -12.81
N ARG A 81 -5.23 24.11 -13.16
CA ARG A 81 -5.51 25.55 -13.30
C ARG A 81 -6.49 25.87 -14.43
N GLN A 82 -6.46 25.11 -15.52
CA GLN A 82 -7.41 25.29 -16.62
C GLN A 82 -8.82 24.89 -16.18
N ARG A 83 -8.96 23.79 -15.42
CA ARG A 83 -10.27 23.36 -14.88
C ARG A 83 -10.83 24.37 -13.89
N GLU A 84 -9.98 24.91 -13.02
CA GLU A 84 -10.38 25.94 -12.07
C GLU A 84 -10.84 27.23 -12.77
N TRP A 85 -10.10 27.66 -13.79
CA TRP A 85 -10.49 28.83 -14.60
C TRP A 85 -11.85 28.63 -15.27
N ILE A 86 -12.10 27.46 -15.88
CA ILE A 86 -13.40 27.12 -16.51
C ILE A 86 -14.52 27.14 -15.46
N TYR A 87 -14.30 26.52 -14.30
CA TYR A 87 -15.31 26.45 -13.22
C TYR A 87 -15.67 27.83 -12.68
N ARG A 88 -14.68 28.68 -12.42
CA ARG A 88 -14.89 30.05 -11.95
C ARG A 88 -15.61 30.89 -13.02
N SER A 89 -15.22 30.72 -14.28
CA SER A 89 -15.87 31.40 -15.41
C SER A 89 -17.33 30.97 -15.58
N SER A 90 -17.65 29.67 -15.39
CA SER A 90 -19.04 29.18 -15.45
C SER A 90 -19.93 29.69 -14.31
N LYS A 91 -19.32 30.10 -13.19
CA LYS A 91 -20.01 30.59 -12.00
C LYS A 91 -20.08 32.12 -11.92
N ASN A 92 -19.69 32.84 -12.97
CA ASN A 92 -19.55 34.31 -12.95
C ASN A 92 -18.67 34.81 -11.78
N LEU A 93 -17.65 34.02 -11.40
CA LEU A 93 -16.68 34.41 -10.39
C LEU A 93 -15.48 35.10 -11.07
N PRO A 94 -14.81 36.05 -10.40
CA PRO A 94 -13.57 36.64 -10.91
C PRO A 94 -12.55 35.55 -11.22
N SER A 95 -12.15 35.48 -12.48
CA SER A 95 -11.24 34.47 -13.04
C SER A 95 -9.79 34.99 -13.19
N ALA A 96 -9.52 36.21 -12.71
CA ALA A 96 -8.18 36.77 -12.63
C ALA A 96 -7.36 36.02 -11.56
N LEU A 97 -6.53 35.09 -12.00
CA LEU A 97 -5.47 34.50 -11.20
C LEU A 97 -4.31 35.51 -11.15
N GLY A 98 -3.78 35.81 -9.96
CA GLY A 98 -2.63 36.71 -9.82
C GLY A 98 -1.43 36.19 -10.60
N PHE A 99 -0.63 37.09 -11.20
CA PHE A 99 0.55 36.78 -12.01
C PHE A 99 1.72 36.12 -11.25
N GLY A 100 1.50 35.67 -10.01
CA GLY A 100 2.47 34.90 -9.25
C GLY A 100 2.76 33.59 -9.98
N THR A 101 4.04 33.25 -10.09
CA THR A 101 4.45 32.00 -10.72
C THR A 101 4.71 30.95 -9.64
N ASP A 102 4.04 29.80 -9.74
CA ASP A 102 4.41 28.60 -8.97
C ASP A 102 5.65 27.91 -9.55
N LEU A 103 6.25 28.47 -10.62
CA LEU A 103 7.50 27.99 -11.19
C LEU A 103 8.66 28.47 -10.33
N ASP A 104 9.55 27.56 -9.98
CA ASP A 104 10.87 27.93 -9.50
C ASP A 104 11.63 28.61 -10.64
N VAL A 105 11.66 29.93 -10.63
CA VAL A 105 12.35 30.76 -11.63
C VAL A 105 13.88 30.62 -11.50
N MET A 106 14.35 29.99 -10.43
CA MET A 106 15.75 29.77 -10.10
C MET A 106 16.20 28.32 -10.32
N ALA A 107 15.34 27.44 -10.86
CA ALA A 107 15.76 26.09 -11.24
C ALA A 107 16.82 26.17 -12.36
N PRO A 108 17.98 25.50 -12.21
CA PRO A 108 19.11 25.61 -13.13
C PRO A 108 18.84 25.02 -14.52
#